data_AF-A0A7T6ZE51-F1
#
_entry.id   AF-A0A7T6ZE51-F1
#
_cell.length_a   1.000
_cell.length_b   1.000
_cell.length_c   1.000
_cell.angle_alpha   90.00
_cell.angle_beta   90.00
_cell.angle_gamma   90.00
#
_symmetry.space_group_name_H-M   'P 1'
#
loop_
_entity.id
_entity.type
_entity.pdbx_description
1 polymer ?
#
loop_
_entity_poly.entity_id
_entity_poly.type
_entity_poly.pdbx_seq_one_letter_code
_entity_poly.pdbx_strand_id
1 'polypeptide(L)'
;MEKKVEAILWSIALPGFAQLLSRNYVKGILLILIEIIVNVQGNLNTLIVLSFQGHTQEAVQQADYLWIMFYPCLYFFAIWDAYKNAGGDEKPYMAVPFASAAFITTIGVAYSSQAIMGVVVGPIFLPILSSFVGLGLGFATRIIIRDC
;
A
#
# COMPACT_ATOMS: atom_id res chain seq x y z
N MET A 1 1.70 -18.43 -13.77
CA MET A 1 0.71 -17.35 -13.55
C MET A 1 0.17 -17.41 -12.13
N GLU A 2 -0.27 -18.58 -11.66
CA GLU A 2 -0.78 -18.83 -10.30
C GLU A 2 0.15 -18.31 -9.20
N LYS A 3 1.45 -18.66 -9.23
CA LYS A 3 2.43 -18.19 -8.24
C LYS A 3 2.55 -16.66 -8.12
N LYS A 4 2.39 -15.92 -9.23
CA LYS A 4 2.49 -14.44 -9.23
C LYS A 4 1.25 -13.82 -8.58
N VAL A 5 0.07 -14.36 -8.88
CA VAL A 5 -1.20 -13.90 -8.29
C VAL A 5 -1.25 -14.25 -6.80
N GLU A 6 -0.88 -15.47 -6.44
CA GLU A 6 -0.77 -15.91 -5.05
C GLU A 6 0.18 -15.02 -4.24
N ALA A 7 1.37 -14.71 -4.76
CA ALA A 7 2.32 -13.83 -4.10
C ALA A 7 1.77 -12.41 -3.87
N ILE A 8 1.03 -11.86 -4.84
CA ILE A 8 0.37 -10.55 -4.70
C ILE A 8 -0.73 -10.61 -3.63
N LEU A 9 -1.62 -11.61 -3.69
CA LEU A 9 -2.74 -11.74 -2.74
C LEU A 9 -2.25 -11.89 -1.29
N TRP A 10 -1.22 -12.70 -1.07
CA TRP A 10 -0.64 -12.85 0.26
C TRP A 10 0.08 -11.60 0.75
N SER A 11 0.69 -10.83 -0.15
CA SER A 11 1.31 -9.54 0.22
C SER A 11 0.29 -8.46 0.55
N ILE A 12 -0.88 -8.49 -0.12
CA ILE A 12 -2.02 -7.62 0.18
C ILE A 12 -2.61 -7.96 1.55
N ALA A 13 -2.75 -9.26 1.85
CA ALA A 13 -3.28 -9.71 3.13
C ALA A 13 -2.34 -9.37 4.30
N LEU A 14 -1.03 -9.55 4.10
CA LEU A 14 -0.01 -9.25 5.10
C LEU A 14 1.35 -8.98 4.42
N PRO A 15 1.84 -7.73 4.39
CA PRO A 15 3.17 -7.39 3.90
C PRO A 15 4.27 -8.26 4.53
N GLY A 16 5.06 -8.95 3.70
CA GLY A 16 6.11 -9.87 4.14
C GLY A 16 5.74 -11.36 4.14
N PHE A 17 4.45 -11.71 4.10
CA PHE A 17 4.03 -13.12 4.12
C PHE A 17 4.43 -13.86 2.83
N ALA A 18 4.28 -13.23 1.67
CA ALA A 18 4.71 -13.82 0.40
C ALA A 18 6.23 -14.05 0.34
N GLN A 19 7.01 -13.18 0.99
CA GLN A 19 8.46 -13.32 1.11
C GLN A 19 8.83 -14.53 1.98
N LEU A 20 8.09 -14.79 3.06
CA LEU A 20 8.24 -16.02 3.86
C LEU A 20 7.94 -17.27 3.04
N LEU A 21 6.82 -17.27 2.29
CA LEU A 21 6.44 -18.39 1.43
C LEU A 21 7.49 -18.65 0.32
N SER A 22 8.16 -17.59 -0.13
CA SER A 22 9.26 -17.65 -1.10
C SER A 22 10.62 -18.01 -0.47
N ARG A 23 10.65 -18.45 0.80
CA ARG A 23 11.86 -18.81 1.57
C ARG A 23 12.83 -17.66 1.82
N ASN A 24 12.40 -16.41 1.64
CA ASN A 24 13.18 -15.23 1.97
C ASN A 24 12.90 -14.79 3.41
N TYR A 25 13.34 -15.60 4.37
CA TYR A 25 12.96 -15.49 5.78
C TYR A 25 13.34 -14.14 6.39
N VAL A 26 14.57 -13.66 6.14
CA VAL A 26 15.04 -12.39 6.72
C VAL A 26 14.16 -11.22 6.26
N LYS A 27 13.89 -11.12 4.95
CA LYS A 27 13.02 -10.06 4.42
C LYS A 27 11.57 -10.21 4.91
N GLY A 28 11.02 -11.43 4.88
CA GLY A 28 9.64 -11.66 5.28
C GLY A 28 9.38 -11.35 6.75
N ILE A 29 10.26 -11.82 7.64
CA ILE A 29 10.17 -11.51 9.09
C ILE A 29 10.32 -10.00 9.31
N LEU A 30 11.29 -9.35 8.66
CA LEU A 30 11.50 -7.90 8.81
C LEU A 30 10.26 -7.11 8.37
N LEU A 31 9.68 -7.43 7.21
CA LEU A 31 8.49 -6.75 6.70
C LEU A 31 7.29 -6.94 7.63
N ILE A 32 7.05 -8.16 8.14
CA ILE A 32 5.96 -8.44 9.09
C ILE A 32 6.17 -7.70 10.42
N LEU A 33 7.41 -7.63 10.93
CA LEU A 33 7.69 -6.89 12.15
C LEU A 33 7.44 -5.39 11.97
N ILE A 34 7.90 -4.81 10.86
CA ILE A 34 7.65 -3.40 10.54
C ILE A 34 6.15 -3.16 10.36
N GLU A 35 5.45 -4.04 9.67
CA GLU A 35 3.99 -3.99 9.48
C GLU A 35 3.26 -3.93 10.83
N ILE A 36 3.61 -4.80 11.77
CA ILE A 36 3.01 -4.81 13.12
C ILE A 36 3.34 -3.51 13.86
N ILE A 37 4.58 -3.03 13.79
CA ILE A 37 4.99 -1.77 14.44
C ILE A 37 4.18 -0.60 13.89
N VAL A 38 4.10 -0.45 12.56
CA VAL A 38 3.37 0.63 11.90
C VAL A 38 1.86 0.52 12.18
N ASN A 39 1.31 -0.69 12.21
CA ASN A 39 -0.10 -0.90 12.54
C ASN A 39 -0.44 -0.43 13.96
N VAL A 40 0.38 -0.81 14.94
CA VAL A 40 0.17 -0.45 16.35
C VAL A 40 0.41 1.04 16.56
N GLN A 41 1.52 1.59 16.06
CA GLN A 41 1.86 3.00 16.25
C GLN A 41 0.94 3.94 15.45
N GLY A 42 0.47 3.51 14.28
CA GLY A 42 -0.46 4.24 13.43
C GLY A 42 -1.94 4.06 13.77
N ASN A 43 -2.27 3.21 14.76
CA ASN A 43 -3.64 2.81 15.09
C ASN A 43 -4.44 2.23 13.90
N LEU A 44 -3.78 1.63 12.89
CA LEU A 44 -4.40 1.29 11.60
C LEU A 44 -5.66 0.42 11.74
N ASN A 45 -5.65 -0.59 12.61
CA ASN A 45 -6.82 -1.45 12.82
C ASN A 45 -8.03 -0.67 13.36
N THR A 46 -7.80 0.28 14.27
CA THR A 46 -8.84 1.18 14.81
C THR A 46 -9.37 2.08 13.71
N LEU A 47 -8.48 2.65 12.87
CA LEU A 47 -8.87 3.49 11.75
C LEU A 47 -9.76 2.75 10.75
N ILE A 48 -9.43 1.49 10.46
CA ILE A 48 -10.23 0.63 9.58
C ILE A 48 -11.63 0.43 10.18
N VAL A 49 -11.73 -0.01 11.44
CA VAL A 49 -13.03 -0.24 12.09
C VAL A 49 -13.89 1.01 12.08
N LEU A 50 -13.35 2.15 12.53
CA LEU A 50 -14.06 3.42 12.59
C LEU A 50 -14.50 3.90 11.21
N SER A 51 -13.61 3.81 10.21
CA SER A 51 -13.93 4.22 8.83
C SER A 51 -15.05 3.37 8.24
N PHE A 52 -15.02 2.04 8.43
CA PHE A 52 -16.05 1.15 7.90
C PHE A 52 -17.40 1.28 8.63
N GLN A 53 -17.41 1.75 9.87
CA GLN A 53 -18.64 2.04 10.62
C GLN A 53 -19.19 3.46 10.35
N GLY A 54 -18.51 4.26 9.52
CA GLY A 54 -18.92 5.63 9.20
C GLY A 54 -18.47 6.69 10.21
N HIS A 55 -17.69 6.30 11.24
CA HIS A 55 -17.10 7.20 12.24
C HIS A 55 -15.82 7.88 11.72
N THR A 56 -15.90 8.51 10.55
CA THR A 56 -14.72 9.02 9.84
C THR A 56 -13.96 10.09 10.62
N GLN A 57 -14.66 10.95 11.37
CA GLN A 57 -13.98 12.01 12.14
C GLN A 57 -13.24 11.47 13.35
N GLU A 58 -13.79 10.43 13.99
CA GLU A 58 -13.09 9.72 15.06
C GLU A 58 -11.86 9.00 14.51
N ALA A 59 -11.95 8.43 13.30
CA ALA A 59 -10.79 7.86 12.62
C ALA A 59 -9.70 8.92 12.38
N VAL A 60 -10.05 10.09 11.86
CA VAL A 60 -9.08 11.19 11.67
C VAL A 60 -8.42 11.61 12.99
N GLN A 61 -9.17 11.64 14.10
CA GLN A 61 -8.64 12.02 15.40
C GLN A 61 -7.68 10.98 16.01
N GLN A 62 -7.94 9.69 15.75
CA GLN A 62 -7.11 8.58 16.26
C GLN A 62 -5.89 8.28 15.39
N ALA A 63 -5.83 8.86 14.18
CA ALA A 63 -4.78 8.57 13.21
C ALA A 63 -3.46 9.24 13.58
N ASP A 64 -2.41 8.44 13.76
CA ASP A 64 -1.04 8.98 13.78
C ASP A 64 -0.50 9.08 12.35
N TYR A 65 -0.66 10.28 11.79
CA TYR A 65 -0.30 10.61 10.41
C TYR A 65 1.17 10.32 10.06
N LEU A 66 2.10 10.46 11.00
CA LEU A 66 3.52 10.22 10.71
C LEU A 66 3.79 8.74 10.48
N TRP A 67 3.15 7.86 11.26
CA TRP A 67 3.25 6.42 11.08
C TRP A 67 2.48 5.94 9.84
N ILE A 68 1.24 6.39 9.64
CA ILE A 68 0.42 5.90 8.52
C ILE A 68 0.88 6.44 7.16
N MET A 69 1.59 7.58 7.09
CA MET A 69 2.18 8.06 5.83
C MET A 69 3.31 7.17 5.30
N PHE A 70 3.97 6.41 6.18
CA PHE A 70 5.00 5.45 5.81
C PHE A 70 4.42 4.13 5.27
N TYR A 71 3.20 3.78 5.70
CA TYR A 71 2.53 2.53 5.37
C TYR A 71 2.39 2.25 3.86
N PRO A 72 1.97 3.20 2.99
CA PRO A 72 1.85 2.94 1.56
C PRO A 72 3.16 2.49 0.91
N CYS A 73 4.29 3.09 1.32
CA CYS A 73 5.60 2.73 0.79
C CYS A 73 5.95 1.28 1.14
N LEU A 74 5.75 0.88 2.39
CA LEU A 74 5.97 -0.50 2.83
C LEU A 74 5.07 -1.48 2.09
N TYR A 75 3.79 -1.14 1.99
CA TYR A 75 2.75 -1.98 1.40
C TYR A 75 3.02 -2.27 -0.08
N PHE A 76 3.22 -1.22 -0.89
CA PHE A 76 3.49 -1.40 -2.32
C PHE A 76 4.88 -1.98 -2.60
N PHE A 77 5.87 -1.69 -1.74
CA PHE A 77 7.18 -2.34 -1.82
C PHE A 77 7.08 -3.84 -1.57
N ALA A 78 6.36 -4.27 -0.54
CA ALA A 78 6.18 -5.69 -0.24
C ALA A 78 5.50 -6.43 -1.39
N ILE A 79 4.46 -5.84 -1.99
CA ILE A 79 3.77 -6.40 -3.17
C ILE A 79 4.72 -6.49 -4.37
N TRP A 80 5.47 -5.42 -4.67
CA TRP A 80 6.41 -5.42 -5.78
C TRP A 80 7.54 -6.44 -5.59
N ASP A 81 8.15 -6.51 -4.41
CA ASP A 81 9.23 -7.46 -4.11
C ASP A 81 8.71 -8.92 -4.19
N ALA A 82 7.50 -9.18 -3.71
CA ALA A 82 6.86 -10.49 -3.86
C ALA A 82 6.57 -10.84 -5.33
N TYR A 83 6.03 -9.90 -6.10
CA TYR A 83 5.79 -10.07 -7.53
C TYR A 83 7.10 -10.36 -8.29
N LYS A 84 8.15 -9.60 -7.97
CA LYS A 84 9.50 -9.77 -8.52
C LYS A 84 10.02 -11.18 -8.25
N ASN A 85 10.02 -11.61 -6.99
CA ASN A 85 10.50 -12.93 -6.57
C ASN A 85 9.68 -14.09 -7.18
N ALA A 86 8.41 -13.88 -7.53
CA ALA A 86 7.57 -14.86 -8.22
C ALA A 86 7.82 -14.94 -9.74
N GLY A 87 8.92 -14.38 -10.24
CA GLY A 87 9.26 -14.34 -11.67
C GLY A 87 8.63 -13.15 -12.41
N GLY A 88 8.29 -12.08 -11.70
CA GLY A 88 7.75 -10.84 -12.26
C GLY A 88 8.76 -10.02 -13.08
N ASP A 89 10.06 -10.34 -12.96
CA ASP A 89 11.17 -9.64 -13.63
C ASP A 89 11.17 -9.74 -15.16
N GLU A 90 10.38 -10.64 -15.75
CA GLU A 90 10.20 -10.75 -17.21
C GLU A 90 9.66 -9.45 -17.84
N LYS A 91 8.99 -8.61 -17.04
CA LYS A 91 8.39 -7.35 -17.50
C LYS A 91 9.27 -6.18 -17.05
N PRO A 92 9.91 -5.45 -17.99
CA PRO A 92 10.74 -4.31 -17.64
C PRO A 92 9.91 -3.21 -16.96
N TYR A 93 10.55 -2.45 -16.09
CA TYR A 93 9.99 -1.28 -15.41
C TYR A 93 8.74 -1.55 -14.56
N MET A 94 8.49 -2.79 -14.13
CA MET A 94 7.35 -3.11 -13.25
C MET A 94 7.41 -2.45 -11.88
N ALA A 95 8.54 -1.89 -11.45
CA ALA A 95 8.63 -1.09 -10.24
C ALA A 95 7.87 0.25 -10.35
N VAL A 96 7.74 0.81 -11.56
CA VAL A 96 7.14 2.14 -11.79
C VAL A 96 5.68 2.20 -11.30
N PRO A 97 4.78 1.27 -11.68
CA PRO A 97 3.41 1.25 -11.16
C PRO A 97 3.31 1.24 -9.63
N PHE A 98 4.08 0.39 -8.95
CA PHE A 98 4.03 0.26 -7.49
C PHE A 98 4.64 1.49 -6.79
N ALA A 99 5.71 2.06 -7.32
CA ALA A 99 6.29 3.29 -6.79
C ALA A 99 5.34 4.47 -6.96
N SER A 100 4.73 4.64 -8.13
CA SER A 100 3.71 5.67 -8.37
C SER A 100 2.51 5.51 -7.43
N ALA A 101 2.04 4.27 -7.22
CA ALA A 101 0.99 3.96 -6.27
C ALA A 101 1.39 4.36 -4.84
N ALA A 102 2.59 4.02 -4.39
CA ALA A 102 3.08 4.41 -3.08
C ALA A 102 3.03 5.93 -2.87
N PHE A 103 3.63 6.72 -3.77
CA PHE A 103 3.67 8.17 -3.64
C PHE A 103 2.26 8.81 -3.64
N ILE A 104 1.41 8.42 -4.58
CA ILE A 104 0.06 8.99 -4.69
C ILE A 104 -0.83 8.56 -3.52
N THR A 105 -0.64 7.34 -3.03
CA THR A 105 -1.32 6.87 -1.82
C THR A 105 -0.87 7.66 -0.59
N THR A 106 0.43 7.93 -0.42
CA THR A 106 0.94 8.76 0.67
C THR A 106 0.38 10.19 0.62
N ILE A 107 0.24 10.77 -0.58
CA ILE A 107 -0.46 12.06 -0.74
C ILE A 107 -1.93 11.93 -0.30
N GLY A 108 -2.61 10.85 -0.70
CA GLY A 108 -3.97 10.55 -0.24
C GLY A 108 -4.08 10.45 1.29
N VAL A 109 -3.09 9.85 1.95
CA VAL A 109 -3.02 9.82 3.41
C VAL A 109 -2.85 11.22 3.99
N ALA A 110 -1.93 12.01 3.45
CA ALA A 110 -1.64 13.36 3.95
C ALA A 110 -2.86 14.30 3.88
N TYR A 111 -3.68 14.18 2.85
CA TYR A 111 -4.89 14.99 2.68
C TYR A 111 -6.17 14.36 3.26
N SER A 112 -6.07 13.18 3.86
CA SER A 112 -7.26 12.44 4.32
C SER A 112 -8.02 13.06 5.50
N SER A 113 -7.39 13.97 6.25
CA SER A 113 -8.04 14.76 7.30
C SER A 113 -8.82 15.96 6.76
N GLN A 114 -8.56 16.37 5.51
CA GLN A 114 -9.13 17.57 4.94
C GLN A 114 -10.50 17.29 4.33
N ALA A 115 -11.42 18.24 4.48
CA ALA A 115 -12.71 18.17 3.82
C ALA A 115 -12.57 18.49 2.33
N ILE A 116 -12.90 17.53 1.48
CA ILE A 116 -12.92 17.69 0.02
C ILE A 116 -14.40 17.90 -0.36
N MET A 117 -14.73 19.07 -0.90
CA MET A 117 -16.11 19.43 -1.27
C MET A 117 -17.11 19.32 -0.08
N GLY A 118 -16.63 19.59 1.14
CA GLY A 118 -17.43 19.51 2.36
C GLY A 118 -17.58 18.11 2.97
N VAL A 119 -16.97 17.08 2.37
CA VAL A 119 -16.98 15.69 2.87
C VAL A 119 -15.56 15.27 3.24
N VAL A 120 -15.40 14.72 4.44
CA VAL A 120 -14.14 14.06 4.85
C VAL A 120 -14.24 12.59 4.47
N VAL A 121 -13.39 12.16 3.53
CA VAL A 121 -13.36 10.77 3.06
C VAL A 121 -12.62 9.87 4.06
N GLY A 122 -11.64 10.43 4.77
CA GLY A 122 -10.98 9.78 5.91
C GLY A 122 -9.68 9.04 5.59
N PRO A 123 -8.95 8.61 6.63
CA PRO A 123 -7.58 8.09 6.55
C PRO A 123 -7.45 6.71 5.91
N ILE A 124 -8.57 6.03 5.62
CA ILE A 124 -8.58 4.71 4.98
C ILE A 124 -9.09 4.79 3.54
N PHE A 125 -10.28 5.36 3.32
CA PHE A 125 -10.88 5.34 1.99
C PHE A 125 -10.18 6.27 0.99
N LEU A 126 -9.70 7.45 1.40
CA LEU A 126 -9.01 8.35 0.47
C LEU A 126 -7.71 7.75 -0.06
N PRO A 127 -6.83 7.16 0.78
CA PRO A 127 -5.66 6.41 0.30
C PRO A 127 -6.01 5.23 -0.60
N ILE A 128 -7.05 4.46 -0.28
CA ILE A 128 -7.48 3.33 -1.13
C ILE A 128 -7.85 3.84 -2.52
N LEU A 129 -8.64 4.91 -2.62
CA LEU A 129 -9.03 5.49 -3.90
C LEU A 129 -7.82 6.06 -4.66
N SER A 130 -6.94 6.79 -3.98
CA SER A 130 -5.75 7.36 -4.62
C SER A 130 -4.76 6.28 -5.06
N SER A 131 -4.74 5.12 -4.42
CA SER A 131 -3.90 4.00 -4.84
C SER A 131 -4.23 3.47 -6.24
N PHE A 132 -5.52 3.40 -6.60
CA PHE A 132 -5.96 3.01 -7.94
C PHE A 132 -5.53 4.04 -8.98
N VAL A 133 -5.63 5.32 -8.64
CA VAL A 133 -5.13 6.41 -9.49
C VAL A 133 -3.63 6.28 -9.69
N GLY A 134 -2.87 6.01 -8.62
CA GLY A 134 -1.43 5.88 -8.70
C GLY A 134 -0.95 4.65 -9.47
N LEU A 135 -1.62 3.51 -9.34
CA LEU A 135 -1.38 2.34 -10.19
C LEU A 135 -1.70 2.66 -11.66
N GLY A 136 -2.84 3.28 -11.93
CA GLY A 136 -3.24 3.65 -13.30
C GLY A 136 -2.23 4.57 -13.98
N LEU A 137 -1.82 5.65 -13.31
CA LEU A 137 -0.80 6.57 -13.80
C LEU A 137 0.55 5.87 -13.98
N GLY A 138 0.98 5.06 -13.01
CA GLY A 138 2.26 4.37 -13.11
C GLY A 138 2.29 3.31 -14.21
N PHE A 139 1.17 2.64 -14.51
CA PHE A 139 1.05 1.77 -15.68
C PHE A 139 1.09 2.57 -17.00
N ALA A 140 0.44 3.73 -17.06
CA ALA A 140 0.52 4.61 -18.23
C ALA A 140 1.97 5.08 -18.47
N THR A 141 2.66 5.55 -17.42
CA THR A 141 4.08 5.92 -17.49
C THR A 141 4.96 4.76 -17.92
N ARG A 142 4.70 3.54 -17.42
CA ARG A 142 5.42 2.34 -17.83
C ARG A 142 5.26 2.05 -19.32
N ILE A 143 4.06 2.23 -19.89
CA ILE A 143 3.82 2.02 -21.32
C ILE A 143 4.68 3.01 -22.13
N ILE A 144 4.68 4.29 -21.75
CA ILE A 144 5.47 5.33 -22.41
C ILE A 144 6.97 5.00 -22.38
N ILE A 145 7.53 4.63 -21.22
CA ILE A 145 8.96 4.34 -21.08
C ILE A 145 9.37 3.07 -21.81
N ARG A 146 8.49 2.06 -21.87
CA ARG A 146 8.79 0.81 -22.58
C ARG A 146 8.85 1.02 -24.10
N ASP A 147 8.08 1.97 -24.62
CA ASP A 147 7.92 2.19 -26.05
C ASP A 147 8.92 3.24 -26.60
N CYS A 148 9.80 3.79 -25.74
CA CYS A 148 10.98 4.60 -26.10
C CYS A 148 12.25 3.76 -26.21
#